data_AF-A0A010JIT3-F1
#
_entry.id   AF-A0A010JIT3-F1
#
_cell.length_a   1.000
_cell.length_b   1.000
_cell.length_c   1.000
_cell.angle_alpha   90.00
_cell.angle_beta   90.00
_cell.angle_gamma   90.00
#
_symmetry.space_group_name_H-M   'P 1'
#
loop_
_entity.id
_entity.type
_entity.pdbx_description
1 polymer ?
#
loop_
_entity_poly.entity_id
_entity_poly.type
_entity_poly.pdbx_seq_one_letter_code
_entity_poly.pdbx_strand_id
1 'polypeptide(L)'
;MIRYVAILFLFLSGIGGYTIDKFGQDLCINEYIAIGTITYFKELNGVSANDPSMLGMCGLLSIIFSIILIFIRNKYFYTIVSLVLLLAELILLNMMETVSYKEIIYDSITKCSNYSTLIWLLFQAMFLIFSSIYVFKNK
;
A
#
# COMPACT_ATOMS: atom_id res chain seq x y z
N MET A 1 18.95 -12.85 -9.02
CA MET A 1 17.58 -13.41 -8.95
C MET A 1 16.76 -12.78 -7.84
N ILE A 2 17.22 -12.76 -6.58
CA ILE A 2 16.42 -12.26 -5.44
C ILE A 2 15.91 -10.80 -5.57
N ARG A 3 16.69 -9.93 -6.23
CA ARG A 3 16.25 -8.55 -6.58
C ARG A 3 14.97 -8.54 -7.40
N TYR A 4 14.90 -9.38 -8.44
CA TYR A 4 13.73 -9.44 -9.31
C TYR A 4 12.50 -10.02 -8.59
N VAL A 5 12.73 -10.93 -7.65
CA VAL A 5 11.67 -11.44 -6.77
C VAL A 5 11.12 -10.32 -5.89
N ALA A 6 11.98 -9.50 -5.28
CA ALA A 6 11.55 -8.32 -4.53
C ALA A 6 10.73 -7.36 -5.40
N ILE A 7 11.23 -7.02 -6.59
CA ILE A 7 10.55 -6.13 -7.53
C ILE A 7 9.19 -6.70 -7.97
N LEU A 8 9.10 -8.02 -8.18
CA LEU A 8 7.84 -8.68 -8.52
C LEU A 8 6.81 -8.52 -7.39
N PHE A 9 7.23 -8.70 -6.13
CA PHE A 9 6.35 -8.44 -4.99
C PHE A 9 5.93 -6.98 -4.90
N LEU A 10 6.84 -6.04 -5.19
CA LEU A 10 6.46 -4.62 -5.24
C LEU A 10 5.42 -4.34 -6.33
N PHE A 11 5.58 -4.95 -7.51
CA PHE A 11 4.62 -4.81 -8.60
C PHE A 11 3.25 -5.41 -8.24
N LEU A 12 3.23 -6.59 -7.62
CA LEU A 12 1.99 -7.23 -7.16
C LEU A 12 1.32 -6.44 -6.02
N SER A 13 2.11 -5.89 -5.10
CA SER A 13 1.64 -4.93 -4.10
C SER A 13 0.98 -3.73 -4.77
N GLY A 14 1.65 -3.16 -5.78
CA GLY A 14 1.13 -2.04 -6.55
C GLY A 14 -0.21 -2.33 -7.23
N ILE A 15 -0.37 -3.52 -7.82
CA ILE A 15 -1.67 -3.96 -8.35
C ILE A 15 -2.70 -4.02 -7.22
N GLY A 16 -2.39 -4.70 -6.11
CA GLY A 16 -3.29 -4.80 -4.95
C GLY A 16 -3.76 -3.42 -4.47
N GLY A 17 -2.83 -2.48 -4.31
CA GLY A 17 -3.11 -1.11 -3.88
C GLY A 17 -3.97 -0.33 -4.88
N TYR A 18 -3.65 -0.40 -6.17
CA TYR A 18 -4.43 0.26 -7.23
C TYR A 18 -5.86 -0.29 -7.32
N THR A 19 -6.04 -1.58 -7.03
CA THR A 19 -7.37 -2.20 -7.04
C THR A 19 -8.27 -1.83 -5.87
N ILE A 20 -7.72 -1.30 -4.76
CA ILE A 20 -8.50 -0.85 -3.59
C ILE A 20 -9.53 0.20 -4.01
N ASP A 21 -9.12 1.19 -4.80
CA ASP A 21 -9.98 2.28 -5.26
C ASP A 21 -10.89 1.85 -6.43
N LYS A 22 -10.37 1.00 -7.33
CA LYS A 22 -11.02 0.74 -8.64
C LYS A 22 -12.03 -0.41 -8.66
N PHE A 23 -11.87 -1.43 -7.81
CA PHE A 23 -12.72 -2.64 -7.84
C PHE A 23 -13.84 -2.64 -6.79
N GLY A 24 -14.16 -1.47 -6.21
CA GLY A 24 -15.37 -1.31 -5.40
C GLY A 24 -15.36 -2.10 -4.09
N GLN A 25 -14.17 -2.40 -3.55
CA GLN A 25 -14.06 -2.82 -2.16
C GLN A 25 -13.94 -1.57 -1.31
N ASP A 26 -15.11 -1.15 -0.86
CA ASP A 26 -15.28 -0.07 0.08
C ASP A 26 -14.36 -0.29 1.28
N LEU A 27 -13.31 0.54 1.36
CA LEU A 27 -12.67 0.71 2.64
C LEU A 27 -13.75 1.06 3.65
N CYS A 28 -13.58 0.57 4.86
CA CYS A 28 -14.57 0.74 5.88
C CYS A 28 -13.92 1.05 7.22
N ILE A 29 -14.73 1.66 8.07
CA ILE A 29 -14.39 1.96 9.45
C ILE A 29 -15.51 1.38 10.29
N ASN A 30 -15.16 0.68 11.35
CA ASN A 30 -16.11 0.19 12.32
C ASN A 30 -16.44 1.30 13.33
N GLU A 31 -17.70 1.43 13.70
CA GLU A 31 -18.16 2.34 14.78
C GLU A 31 -17.92 3.84 14.52
N TYR A 32 -17.78 4.26 13.26
CA TYR A 32 -17.55 5.68 12.91
C TYR A 32 -18.79 6.58 13.12
N ILE A 33 -19.97 6.15 12.65
CA ILE A 33 -21.22 6.94 12.78
C ILE A 33 -22.02 6.52 14.02
N ALA A 34 -22.10 5.20 14.27
CA ALA A 34 -22.85 4.65 15.38
C ALA A 34 -22.21 3.32 15.86
N ILE A 35 -22.36 3.05 17.15
CA ILE A 35 -21.86 1.82 17.79
C ILE A 35 -22.49 0.60 17.12
N GLY A 36 -21.66 -0.39 16.75
CA GLY A 36 -22.07 -1.62 16.08
C GLY A 36 -22.37 -1.48 14.59
N THR A 37 -22.06 -0.34 13.96
CA THR A 37 -22.25 -0.14 12.53
C THR A 37 -20.92 -0.08 11.78
N ILE A 38 -20.91 -0.64 10.57
CA ILE A 38 -19.79 -0.51 9.63
C ILE A 38 -20.15 0.64 8.69
N THR A 39 -19.25 1.62 8.57
CA THR A 39 -19.40 2.72 7.64
C THR A 39 -18.43 2.56 6.49
N TYR A 40 -18.96 2.57 5.28
CA TYR A 40 -18.16 2.47 4.08
C TYR A 40 -17.75 3.85 3.58
N PHE A 41 -16.50 4.00 3.14
CA PHE A 41 -15.99 5.29 2.65
C PHE A 41 -16.77 5.82 1.43
N LYS A 42 -17.35 4.95 0.60
CA LYS A 42 -18.25 5.35 -0.51
C LYS A 42 -19.54 6.04 -0.05
N GLU A 43 -19.94 5.84 1.21
CA GLU A 43 -21.15 6.42 1.80
C GLU A 43 -20.86 7.78 2.43
N LEU A 44 -19.58 8.09 2.64
CA LEU A 44 -19.12 9.37 3.14
C LEU A 44 -19.07 10.39 2.00
N ASN A 45 -19.48 11.62 2.29
CA ASN A 45 -19.42 12.74 1.35
C ASN A 45 -18.29 13.70 1.73
N GLY A 46 -17.75 14.44 0.76
CA GLY A 46 -16.73 15.47 0.99
C GLY A 46 -15.31 14.89 1.05
N VAL A 47 -14.43 15.52 1.83
CA VAL A 47 -12.99 15.21 1.84
C VAL A 47 -12.71 13.77 2.30
N SER A 48 -13.50 13.24 3.22
CA SER A 48 -13.38 11.86 3.69
C SER A 48 -13.56 10.82 2.58
N ALA A 49 -14.32 11.12 1.52
CA ALA A 49 -14.49 10.22 0.38
C ALA A 49 -13.19 10.01 -0.42
N ASN A 50 -12.20 10.89 -0.24
CA ASN A 50 -10.94 10.86 -0.99
C ASN A 50 -9.83 10.08 -0.26
N ASP A 51 -9.97 9.73 1.01
CA ASP A 51 -8.96 8.95 1.74
C ASP A 51 -8.61 7.61 1.06
N PRO A 52 -9.57 6.85 0.49
CA PRO A 52 -9.27 5.64 -0.29
C PRO A 52 -8.35 5.88 -1.49
N SER A 53 -8.44 7.07 -2.11
CA SER A 53 -7.61 7.41 -3.26
C SER A 53 -6.13 7.50 -2.89
N MET A 54 -5.80 7.83 -1.63
CA MET A 54 -4.40 7.86 -1.16
C MET A 54 -3.79 6.45 -1.13
N LEU A 55 -4.56 5.42 -0.77
CA LEU A 55 -4.13 4.02 -0.89
C LEU A 55 -3.97 3.60 -2.35
N GLY A 56 -4.90 4.01 -3.21
CA GLY A 56 -4.78 3.81 -4.65
C GLY A 56 -3.51 4.43 -5.24
N MET A 57 -3.14 5.64 -4.78
CA MET A 57 -1.91 6.32 -5.17
C MET A 57 -0.65 5.60 -4.67
N CYS A 58 -0.65 5.05 -3.45
CA CYS A 58 0.44 4.19 -2.97
C CYS A 58 0.65 2.99 -3.91
N GLY A 59 -0.45 2.33 -4.32
CA GLY A 59 -0.38 1.25 -5.30
C GLY A 59 0.22 1.67 -6.65
N LEU A 60 -0.21 2.83 -7.16
CA LEU A 60 0.30 3.38 -8.41
C LEU A 60 1.79 3.73 -8.33
N LEU A 61 2.25 4.33 -7.22
CA LEU A 61 3.67 4.59 -6.98
C LEU A 61 4.48 3.30 -6.95
N SER A 62 3.99 2.27 -6.25
CA SER A 62 4.61 0.94 -6.22
C SER A 62 4.78 0.34 -7.63
N ILE A 63 3.78 0.48 -8.52
CA ILE A 63 3.88 0.05 -9.92
C ILE A 63 4.99 0.82 -10.65
N ILE A 64 4.98 2.16 -10.59
CA ILE A 64 5.97 3.00 -11.29
C ILE A 64 7.39 2.68 -10.80
N PHE A 65 7.59 2.62 -9.49
CA PHE A 65 8.90 2.36 -8.91
C PHE A 65 9.38 0.93 -9.17
N SER A 66 8.48 -0.05 -9.26
CA SER A 66 8.87 -1.41 -9.66
C SER A 66 9.55 -1.42 -11.03
N ILE A 67 9.05 -0.65 -12.01
CA ILE A 67 9.64 -0.52 -13.34
C ILE A 67 11.02 0.16 -13.24
N ILE A 68 11.12 1.25 -12.48
CA ILE A 68 12.39 1.99 -12.30
C ILE A 68 13.45 1.07 -11.67
N LEU A 69 13.10 0.32 -10.62
CA LEU A 69 14.02 -0.53 -9.88
C LEU A 69 14.61 -1.69 -10.71
N ILE A 70 13.95 -2.12 -11.81
CA ILE A 70 14.49 -3.12 -12.74
C ILE A 70 15.83 -2.68 -13.33
N PHE A 71 15.94 -1.39 -13.67
CA PHE A 71 17.10 -0.82 -14.34
C PHE A 71 18.28 -0.56 -13.39
N ILE A 72 18.02 -0.48 -12.08
CA ILE A 72 19.03 -0.12 -11.08
C ILE A 72 19.81 -1.35 -10.60
N ARG A 73 21.02 -1.55 -11.14
CA ARG A 73 21.91 -2.67 -10.75
C ARG A 73 22.74 -2.41 -9.50
N ASN A 74 23.03 -1.15 -9.20
CA ASN A 74 23.84 -0.79 -8.05
C ASN A 74 22.98 -0.86 -6.77
N LYS A 75 23.42 -1.66 -5.79
CA LYS A 75 22.73 -1.85 -4.50
C LYS A 75 22.51 -0.55 -3.74
N TYR A 76 23.45 0.38 -3.80
CA TYR A 76 23.34 1.66 -3.11
C TYR A 76 22.18 2.49 -3.67
N PHE A 77 22.15 2.69 -4.99
CA PHE A 77 21.06 3.39 -5.66
C PHE A 77 19.72 2.66 -5.52
N TYR A 78 19.72 1.32 -5.55
CA TYR A 78 18.52 0.52 -5.31
C TYR A 78 17.91 0.81 -3.94
N THR A 79 18.77 0.87 -2.92
CA THR A 79 18.36 1.15 -1.53
C THR A 79 17.80 2.56 -1.39
N ILE A 80 18.48 3.56 -1.97
CA ILE A 80 18.00 4.96 -1.95
C ILE A 80 16.63 5.07 -2.62
N VAL A 81 16.47 4.53 -3.82
CA VAL A 81 15.20 4.62 -4.56
C VAL A 81 14.08 3.88 -3.82
N SER A 82 14.38 2.73 -3.21
CA SER A 82 13.41 2.01 -2.37
C SER A 82 13.02 2.82 -1.13
N LEU A 83 13.98 3.50 -0.50
CA LEU A 83 13.71 4.35 0.66
C LEU A 83 12.86 5.58 0.29
N VAL A 84 13.15 6.20 -0.86
CA VAL A 84 12.35 7.31 -1.40
C VAL A 84 10.90 6.87 -1.65
N LEU A 85 10.69 5.67 -2.21
CA LEU A 85 9.36 5.11 -2.39
C LEU A 85 8.62 4.98 -1.06
N LEU A 86 9.24 4.34 -0.06
CA LEU A 86 8.61 4.11 1.24
C LEU A 86 8.27 5.42 1.97
N LEU A 87 9.12 6.44 1.84
CA LEU A 87 8.84 7.77 2.38
C LEU A 87 7.66 8.43 1.64
N ALA A 88 7.59 8.32 0.31
CA ALA A 88 6.48 8.87 -0.47
C ALA A 88 5.15 8.18 -0.11
N GLU A 89 5.14 6.85 0.01
CA GLU A 89 3.96 6.10 0.46
C GLU A 89 3.56 6.49 1.89
N LEU A 90 4.51 6.66 2.80
CA LEU A 90 4.23 7.10 4.16
C LEU A 90 3.63 8.50 4.21
N ILE A 91 4.10 9.43 3.36
CA ILE A 91 3.51 10.77 3.25
C ILE A 91 2.05 10.66 2.79
N LEU A 92 1.77 9.88 1.75
CA LEU A 92 0.39 9.67 1.25
C LEU A 92 -0.53 9.08 2.33
N LEU A 93 -0.06 8.08 3.07
CA LEU A 93 -0.84 7.49 4.17
C LEU A 93 -1.13 8.49 5.30
N ASN A 94 -0.21 9.43 5.57
CA ASN A 94 -0.42 10.48 6.57
C ASN A 94 -1.27 11.65 6.07
N MET A 95 -1.61 11.70 4.78
CA MET A 95 -2.55 12.69 4.23
C MET A 95 -4.02 12.28 4.40
N MET A 96 -4.31 11.08 4.92
CA MET A 96 -5.68 10.68 5.24
C MET A 96 -6.18 11.44 6.47
N GLU A 97 -7.37 12.03 6.35
CA GLU A 97 -7.89 12.95 7.38
C GLU A 97 -8.98 12.34 8.26
N THR A 98 -9.70 11.31 7.78
CA THR A 98 -10.93 10.83 8.44
C THR A 98 -10.63 10.12 9.76
N VAL A 99 -9.68 9.19 9.73
CA VAL A 99 -9.19 8.39 10.87
C VAL A 99 -7.77 7.92 10.56
N SER A 100 -7.08 7.33 11.55
CA SER A 100 -5.74 6.81 11.31
C SER A 100 -5.74 5.76 10.19
N TYR A 101 -4.80 5.88 9.24
CA TYR A 101 -4.62 4.88 8.18
C TYR A 101 -4.49 3.45 8.72
N LYS A 102 -3.97 3.28 9.95
CA LYS A 102 -3.85 1.96 10.62
C LYS A 102 -5.22 1.35 10.92
N GLU A 103 -6.15 2.18 11.39
CA GLU A 103 -7.52 1.79 11.71
C GLU A 103 -8.28 1.46 10.43
N ILE A 104 -8.18 2.31 9.41
CA ILE A 104 -8.75 2.06 8.08
C ILE A 104 -8.30 0.71 7.53
N ILE A 105 -6.99 0.44 7.54
CA ILE A 105 -6.43 -0.82 7.05
C ILE A 105 -6.92 -2.00 7.88
N TYR A 106 -6.90 -1.88 9.22
CA TYR A 106 -7.29 -2.97 10.11
C TYR A 106 -8.77 -3.33 9.97
N ASP A 107 -9.66 -2.34 10.00
CA ASP A 107 -11.10 -2.55 9.89
C ASP A 107 -11.47 -3.03 8.49
N SER A 108 -10.86 -2.47 7.45
CA SER A 108 -11.10 -2.91 6.08
C SER A 108 -10.73 -4.38 5.88
N ILE A 109 -9.63 -4.86 6.49
CA ILE A 109 -9.23 -6.27 6.43
C ILE A 109 -10.14 -7.15 7.30
N THR A 110 -10.34 -6.78 8.56
CA THR A 110 -10.94 -7.68 9.57
C THR A 110 -12.47 -7.64 9.60
N LYS A 111 -13.07 -6.48 9.31
CA LYS A 111 -14.53 -6.26 9.36
C LYS A 111 -15.17 -6.34 7.99
N CYS A 112 -14.49 -5.84 6.96
CA CYS A 112 -15.05 -5.77 5.60
C CYS A 112 -14.42 -6.77 4.62
N SER A 113 -13.50 -7.62 5.08
CA SER A 113 -12.85 -8.65 4.26
C SER A 113 -12.26 -8.10 2.95
N ASN A 114 -11.68 -6.89 3.01
CA ASN A 114 -11.03 -6.24 1.87
C ASN A 114 -9.70 -6.93 1.57
N TYR A 115 -9.78 -8.01 0.78
CA TYR A 115 -8.62 -8.81 0.38
C TYR A 115 -7.62 -8.01 -0.45
N SER A 116 -8.05 -6.96 -1.15
CA SER A 116 -7.14 -6.09 -1.93
C SER A 116 -6.15 -5.37 -1.02
N THR A 117 -6.64 -4.84 0.11
CA THR A 117 -5.82 -4.20 1.14
C THR A 117 -4.87 -5.19 1.80
N LEU A 118 -5.34 -6.42 2.07
CA LEU A 118 -4.50 -7.48 2.61
C LEU A 118 -3.38 -7.89 1.62
N ILE A 119 -3.72 -8.05 0.34
CA ILE A 119 -2.77 -8.39 -0.73
C ILE A 119 -1.70 -7.31 -0.86
N TRP A 120 -2.11 -6.03 -0.89
CA TRP A 120 -1.18 -4.90 -0.90
C TRP A 120 -0.21 -4.98 0.28
N LEU A 121 -0.72 -5.11 1.50
CA LEU A 121 0.11 -5.13 2.71
C LEU A 121 1.06 -6.33 2.77
N LEU A 122 0.58 -7.53 2.43
CA LEU A 122 1.41 -8.75 2.42
C LEU A 122 2.53 -8.67 1.39
N PHE A 123 2.23 -8.22 0.17
CA PHE A 123 3.24 -8.10 -0.87
C PHE A 123 4.22 -6.95 -0.62
N GLN A 124 3.77 -5.84 0.00
CA GLN A 124 4.67 -4.79 0.45
C GLN A 124 5.65 -5.31 1.51
N ALA A 125 5.17 -6.11 2.47
CA ALA A 125 6.03 -6.75 3.48
C ALA A 125 7.04 -7.72 2.83
N MET A 126 6.60 -8.54 1.87
CA MET A 126 7.51 -9.44 1.14
C MET A 126 8.56 -8.66 0.34
N PHE A 127 8.19 -7.55 -0.31
CA PHE A 127 9.15 -6.66 -0.97
C PHE A 127 10.22 -6.19 0.02
N LEU A 128 9.84 -5.71 1.21
CA LEU A 128 10.80 -5.26 2.22
C LEU A 128 11.76 -6.37 2.66
N ILE A 129 11.24 -7.58 2.90
CA ILE A 129 12.05 -8.74 3.31
C ILE A 129 13.06 -9.09 2.21
N PHE A 130 12.59 -9.30 0.97
CA PHE A 130 13.48 -9.69 -0.13
C PHE A 130 14.46 -8.58 -0.54
N SER A 131 14.04 -7.31 -0.46
CA SER A 131 14.93 -6.15 -0.65
C SER A 131 16.01 -6.10 0.41
N SER A 132 15.66 -6.33 1.68
CA SER A 132 16.64 -6.37 2.77
C SER A 132 17.66 -7.48 2.55
N ILE A 133 17.20 -8.70 2.20
CA ILE A 133 18.09 -9.81 1.87
C ILE A 133 18.99 -9.45 0.68
N TYR A 134 18.47 -8.83 -0.37
CA TYR A 134 19.27 -8.39 -1.52
C TYR A 134 20.40 -7.42 -1.13
N VAL A 135 20.09 -6.44 -0.28
CA VAL A 135 21.02 -5.42 0.17
C VAL A 135 22.12 -6.05 1.03
N PHE A 136 21.74 -6.77 2.09
CA PHE A 136 22.66 -7.34 3.08
C PHE A 136 23.40 -8.60 2.62
N LYS A 137 22.96 -9.26 1.54
CA LYS A 137 23.70 -10.38 0.97
C LYS A 137 25.06 -9.91 0.45
N ASN A 138 26.12 -10.11 1.22
CA ASN A 138 27.50 -9.95 0.76
C ASN A 138 27.75 -10.98 -0.35
N LYS A 139 28.02 -10.50 -1.57
CA LYS A 139 28.16 -11.26 -2.83
C LYS A 139 27.43 -12.61 -2.86
#